data_AF-A0AAV0ZDD5-F1
#
_entry.id   AF-A0AAV0ZDD5-F1
#
_cell.length_a   1.000
_cell.length_b   1.000
_cell.length_c   1.000
_cell.angle_alpha   90.00
_cell.angle_beta   90.00
_cell.angle_gamma   90.00
#
_symmetry.space_group_name_H-M   'P 1'
#
loop_
_entity.id
_entity.type
_entity.pdbx_description
1 polymer ?
#
loop_
_entity_poly.entity_id
_entity_poly.type
_entity_poly.pdbx_seq_one_letter_code
_entity_poly.pdbx_strand_id
1 'polypeptide(L)'
;MASSTSLFCSNFFIPKSTRNTLPSTQFCLPFSSYIQHNHYKKFFPLPKVASVPYQPINFDYLQQEFNGHGVTFEEVGGSCMAKMELKNGSIATILLPSGLITSYKAPMWHGAKVELLHTAVSESELGDAIIQGGVSLNFNFQVNDDDGDVVSWSPSNWVLHNIKGNAEESIQVELINKGPDGKTGLKYIVTLEEDGLGSELEISNSNSSPLQMTGSILTHLTVSNPEATYAIGLDRSNYYIRPPFESEFILSPPDSSEDKGLEKTWKSSVKQFFSGWGTNNQNNEVEGSQSDSEDMIGEETDTYKQLKERISLVYTDAPRSFTLIDRGRRNSVLVGRSGFNETYLFSPGSSGIESYSKYAYICVGQAAVLQPIVLSSQNVWKGGQYLHNPNL
;
A
#
# COMPACT_ATOMS: atom_id res chain seq x y z
N MET A 1 -11.68 -33.63 -48.94
CA MET A 1 -10.49 -34.19 -48.26
C MET A 1 -9.79 -33.04 -47.56
N ALA A 2 -9.63 -32.92 -46.24
CA ALA A 2 -10.13 -33.66 -45.09
C ALA A 2 -10.52 -32.58 -44.05
N SER A 3 -11.65 -32.80 -43.39
CA SER A 3 -12.22 -31.96 -42.34
C SER A 3 -12.00 -32.66 -41.00
N SER A 4 -11.42 -31.98 -40.02
CA SER A 4 -11.28 -32.49 -38.66
C SER A 4 -11.86 -31.49 -37.66
N THR A 5 -13.05 -31.85 -37.17
CA THR A 5 -13.71 -31.35 -35.97
C THR A 5 -13.41 -32.30 -34.80
N SER A 6 -13.01 -31.78 -33.64
CA SER A 6 -13.17 -32.42 -32.32
C SER A 6 -13.01 -31.33 -31.25
N LEU A 7 -14.04 -30.89 -30.53
CA LEU A 7 -14.67 -31.54 -29.36
C LEU A 7 -13.66 -32.09 -28.36
N PHE A 8 -13.41 -31.36 -27.26
CA PHE A 8 -13.20 -31.98 -25.96
C PHE A 8 -13.80 -31.13 -24.84
N CYS A 9 -14.64 -31.81 -24.06
CA CYS A 9 -15.41 -31.32 -22.93
C CYS A 9 -14.55 -31.19 -21.66
N SER A 10 -15.04 -30.30 -20.81
CA SER A 10 -14.77 -30.10 -19.39
C SER A 10 -14.86 -31.39 -18.57
N ASN A 11 -13.88 -31.59 -17.68
CA ASN A 11 -14.02 -32.49 -16.53
C ASN A 11 -13.56 -31.76 -15.26
N PHE A 12 -14.54 -31.50 -14.40
CA PHE A 12 -14.39 -31.10 -13.01
C PHE A 12 -13.75 -32.25 -12.21
N PHE A 13 -12.68 -31.97 -11.46
CA PHE A 13 -12.16 -32.88 -10.45
C PHE A 13 -12.57 -32.39 -9.06
N ILE A 14 -13.42 -33.17 -8.40
CA ILE A 14 -13.78 -33.08 -6.99
C ILE A 14 -12.99 -34.17 -6.25
N PRO A 15 -12.11 -33.85 -5.28
CA PRO A 15 -11.56 -34.87 -4.40
C PRO A 15 -12.56 -35.16 -3.28
N LYS A 16 -13.12 -36.38 -3.28
CA LYS A 16 -13.91 -36.90 -2.17
C LYS A 16 -13.02 -37.37 -1.04
N SER A 17 -13.41 -36.97 0.17
CA SER A 17 -12.92 -37.43 1.47
C SER A 17 -13.09 -38.95 1.63
N THR A 18 -12.01 -39.63 2.01
CA THR A 18 -12.06 -40.99 2.57
C THR A 18 -11.37 -41.03 3.92
N ARG A 19 -12.19 -41.30 4.92
CA ARG A 19 -11.89 -41.56 6.33
C ARG A 19 -11.25 -42.94 6.43
N ASN A 20 -10.06 -43.05 7.03
CA ASN A 20 -9.53 -44.31 7.55
C ASN A 20 -8.85 -44.06 8.90
N THR A 21 -9.18 -44.93 9.86
CA THR A 21 -8.85 -44.85 11.29
C THR A 21 -7.71 -45.80 11.68
N LEU A 22 -6.80 -45.27 12.52
CA LEU A 22 -5.94 -45.90 13.56
C LEU A 22 -4.76 -46.83 13.16
N PRO A 23 -3.72 -47.04 14.02
CA PRO A 23 -3.62 -46.68 15.45
C PRO A 23 -2.33 -45.96 15.94
N SER A 24 -2.53 -45.24 17.06
CA SER A 24 -1.67 -45.06 18.24
C SER A 24 -0.24 -45.65 18.22
N THR A 25 0.77 -44.77 18.34
CA THR A 25 1.94 -45.02 19.20
C THR A 25 2.38 -43.72 19.86
N GLN A 26 2.36 -43.77 21.20
CA GLN A 26 2.82 -42.75 22.13
C GLN A 26 4.36 -42.68 22.11
N PHE A 27 4.90 -41.47 22.03
CA PHE A 27 6.19 -41.15 22.62
C PHE A 27 6.05 -39.86 23.43
N CYS A 28 5.93 -40.03 24.74
CA CYS A 28 6.20 -38.99 25.72
C CYS A 28 7.72 -38.84 25.86
N LEU A 29 8.21 -37.61 25.99
CA LEU A 29 8.93 -37.10 27.16
C LEU A 29 9.37 -35.63 26.92
N PRO A 30 9.70 -34.89 28.00
CA PRO A 30 9.14 -33.57 28.28
C PRO A 30 10.15 -32.45 28.00
N PHE A 31 9.70 -31.20 27.94
CA PHE A 31 10.26 -30.11 28.73
C PHE A 31 9.31 -28.91 28.67
N SER A 32 8.81 -28.56 29.85
CA SER A 32 8.06 -27.35 30.14
C SER A 32 9.04 -26.20 30.30
N SER A 33 8.85 -25.12 29.55
CA SER A 33 9.23 -23.78 30.00
C SER A 33 8.01 -22.88 29.87
N TYR A 34 7.40 -22.64 31.03
CA TYR A 34 6.41 -21.61 31.27
C TYR A 34 6.91 -20.25 30.75
N ILE A 35 6.22 -19.69 29.76
CA ILE A 35 6.20 -18.25 29.53
C ILE A 35 4.79 -17.79 29.91
N GLN A 36 4.70 -17.10 31.05
CA GLN A 36 3.50 -16.38 31.46
C GLN A 36 3.25 -15.25 30.45
N HIS A 37 2.37 -15.48 29.48
CA HIS A 37 1.74 -14.40 28.75
C HIS A 37 0.71 -13.75 29.69
N ASN A 38 1.07 -12.58 30.22
CA ASN A 38 0.15 -11.73 30.96
C ASN A 38 -1.08 -11.44 30.09
N HIS A 39 -2.21 -12.02 30.49
CA HIS A 39 -3.52 -11.71 29.95
C HIS A 39 -3.90 -10.27 30.33
N TYR A 40 -3.61 -9.31 29.46
CA TYR A 40 -4.34 -8.04 29.46
C TYR A 40 -5.66 -8.27 28.73
N LYS A 41 -6.72 -8.50 29.52
CA LYS A 41 -8.09 -8.22 29.07
C LYS A 41 -8.13 -6.77 28.58
N LYS A 42 -8.15 -6.54 27.27
CA LYS A 42 -8.52 -5.24 26.70
C LYS A 42 -10.02 -5.04 26.95
N PHE A 43 -10.34 -4.47 28.10
CA PHE A 43 -11.57 -3.69 28.24
C PHE A 43 -11.39 -2.45 27.37
N PHE A 44 -12.21 -2.29 26.35
CA PHE A 44 -12.33 -1.02 25.66
C PHE A 44 -12.93 0.00 26.65
N PRO A 45 -12.21 1.05 27.06
CA PRO A 45 -12.90 2.21 27.60
C PRO A 45 -13.69 2.81 26.43
N LEU A 46 -15.02 2.76 26.53
CA LEU A 46 -15.90 3.47 25.60
C LEU A 46 -15.48 4.95 25.59
N PRO A 47 -15.13 5.53 24.42
CA PRO A 47 -14.97 6.96 24.31
C PRO A 47 -16.29 7.62 24.66
N LYS A 48 -16.29 8.43 25.72
CA LYS A 48 -17.34 9.42 25.93
C LYS A 48 -17.09 10.51 24.89
N VAL A 49 -18.10 10.74 24.04
CA VAL A 49 -18.23 11.73 22.95
C VAL A 49 -18.18 11.10 21.55
N ALA A 50 -19.41 10.94 21.02
CA ALA A 50 -19.86 10.60 19.67
C ALA A 50 -18.81 10.21 18.62
N SER A 51 -18.51 8.92 18.50
CA SER A 51 -18.24 8.33 17.19
C SER A 51 -19.50 8.48 16.34
N VAL A 52 -19.39 9.09 15.17
CA VAL A 52 -20.47 9.07 14.18
C VAL A 52 -20.76 7.59 13.89
N PRO A 53 -21.99 7.10 14.09
CA PRO A 53 -22.31 5.71 13.80
C PRO A 53 -22.07 5.46 12.32
N TYR A 54 -21.44 4.33 12.00
CA TYR A 54 -21.28 3.81 10.64
C TYR A 54 -22.63 3.87 9.93
N GLN A 55 -22.83 4.85 9.04
CA GLN A 55 -23.96 4.78 8.14
C GLN A 55 -23.60 3.71 7.12
N PRO A 56 -24.38 2.62 7.00
CA PRO A 56 -24.14 1.64 5.95
C PRO A 56 -24.13 2.37 4.61
N ILE A 57 -23.17 2.03 3.75
CA ILE A 57 -23.04 2.65 2.43
C ILE A 57 -24.38 2.47 1.70
N ASN A 58 -25.03 3.60 1.38
CA ASN A 58 -26.30 3.56 0.67
C ASN A 58 -26.02 3.31 -0.82
N PHE A 59 -26.06 2.04 -1.19
CA PHE A 59 -25.84 1.57 -2.55
C PHE A 59 -26.76 2.24 -3.56
N ASP A 60 -28.06 2.29 -3.26
CA ASP A 60 -29.07 2.86 -4.15
C ASP A 60 -28.79 4.33 -4.43
N TYR A 61 -28.35 5.07 -3.42
CA TYR A 61 -27.93 6.46 -3.58
C TYR A 61 -26.70 6.59 -4.50
N LEU A 62 -25.65 5.80 -4.28
CA LEU A 62 -24.45 5.87 -5.12
C LEU A 62 -24.77 5.54 -6.59
N GLN A 63 -25.58 4.51 -6.81
CA GLN A 63 -26.01 4.09 -8.13
C GLN A 63 -26.98 5.10 -8.78
N GLN A 64 -27.76 5.84 -8.00
CA GLN A 64 -28.64 6.88 -8.54
C GLN A 64 -27.86 8.16 -8.90
N GLU A 65 -26.96 8.59 -8.02
CA GLU A 65 -26.27 9.88 -8.13
C GLU A 65 -25.12 9.85 -9.15
N PHE A 66 -24.34 8.75 -9.19
CA PHE A 66 -23.05 8.72 -9.90
C PHE A 66 -23.02 7.79 -11.12
N ASN A 67 -24.17 7.26 -11.55
CA ASN A 67 -24.22 6.36 -12.70
C ASN A 67 -24.01 7.10 -14.04
N GLY A 68 -23.44 6.39 -15.01
CA GLY A 68 -23.25 6.87 -16.39
C GLY A 68 -21.83 7.33 -16.76
N HIS A 69 -20.93 7.45 -15.79
CA HIS A 69 -19.54 7.89 -16.02
C HIS A 69 -18.55 6.75 -16.34
N GLY A 70 -19.04 5.55 -16.66
CA GLY A 70 -18.18 4.35 -16.76
C GLY A 70 -17.83 3.75 -15.40
N VAL A 71 -18.51 4.18 -14.33
CA VAL A 71 -18.38 3.60 -12.99
C VAL A 71 -19.63 2.78 -12.64
N THR A 72 -19.40 1.59 -12.10
CA THR A 72 -20.44 0.73 -11.54
C THR A 72 -20.14 0.42 -10.09
N PHE A 73 -21.17 0.23 -9.28
CA PHE A 73 -21.04 -0.13 -7.88
C PHE A 73 -21.48 -1.57 -7.65
N GLU A 74 -20.77 -2.29 -6.77
CA GLU A 74 -21.11 -3.66 -6.38
C GLU A 74 -20.98 -3.84 -4.86
N GLU A 75 -21.96 -4.49 -4.23
CA GLU A 75 -21.90 -4.80 -2.79
C GLU A 75 -21.06 -6.06 -2.55
N VAL A 76 -20.09 -5.96 -1.64
CA VAL A 76 -19.21 -7.08 -1.27
C VAL A 76 -19.00 -7.09 0.24
N GLY A 77 -19.55 -8.09 0.93
CA GLY A 77 -19.30 -8.33 2.36
C GLY A 77 -19.65 -7.15 3.27
N GLY A 78 -20.73 -6.41 2.96
CA GLY A 78 -21.14 -5.21 3.71
C GLY A 78 -20.32 -3.94 3.37
N SER A 79 -19.37 -4.03 2.44
CA SER A 79 -18.66 -2.90 1.82
C SER A 79 -19.13 -2.68 0.38
N CYS A 80 -18.68 -1.60 -0.24
CA CYS A 80 -19.02 -1.27 -1.63
C CYS A 80 -17.75 -1.18 -2.49
N MET A 81 -17.78 -1.78 -3.67
CA MET A 81 -16.73 -1.69 -4.67
C MET A 81 -17.17 -0.75 -5.79
N ALA A 82 -16.41 0.32 -6.03
CA ALA A 82 -16.57 1.18 -7.18
C ALA A 82 -15.62 0.70 -8.29
N LYS A 83 -16.18 0.24 -9.40
CA LYS A 83 -15.42 -0.28 -10.55
C LYS A 83 -15.47 0.74 -11.68
N MET A 84 -14.31 1.22 -12.09
CA MET A 84 -14.11 2.12 -13.23
C MET A 84 -13.73 1.27 -14.45
N GLU A 85 -14.41 1.45 -15.59
CA GLU A 85 -14.14 0.70 -16.82
C GLU A 85 -14.15 1.62 -18.05
N LEU A 86 -13.00 1.68 -18.73
CA LEU A 86 -12.85 2.36 -20.00
C LEU A 86 -13.17 1.42 -21.18
N LYS A 87 -13.58 1.99 -22.32
CA LYS A 87 -13.91 1.25 -23.54
C LYS A 87 -12.71 0.51 -24.14
N ASN A 88 -11.49 1.00 -23.91
CA ASN A 88 -10.26 0.31 -24.31
C ASN A 88 -10.01 -0.98 -23.51
N GLY A 89 -10.80 -1.21 -22.44
CA GLY A 89 -10.74 -2.38 -21.60
C GLY A 89 -9.90 -2.23 -20.33
N SER A 90 -9.32 -1.06 -20.08
CA SER A 90 -8.68 -0.70 -18.81
C SER A 90 -9.73 -0.70 -17.69
N ILE A 91 -9.43 -1.37 -16.58
CA ILE A 91 -10.36 -1.52 -15.44
C ILE A 91 -9.61 -1.25 -14.15
N ALA A 92 -10.16 -0.43 -13.27
CA ALA A 92 -9.69 -0.26 -11.91
C ALA A 92 -10.84 -0.42 -10.91
N THR A 93 -10.54 -0.94 -9.72
CA THR A 93 -11.55 -1.18 -8.68
C THR A 93 -11.11 -0.60 -7.35
N ILE A 94 -11.99 0.16 -6.72
CA ILE A 94 -11.78 0.86 -5.45
C ILE A 94 -12.74 0.30 -4.41
N LEU A 95 -12.23 -0.04 -3.23
CA LEU A 95 -13.02 -0.47 -2.08
C LEU A 95 -13.41 0.74 -1.22
N LEU A 96 -14.69 0.88 -0.94
CA LEU A 96 -15.25 1.91 -0.07
C LEU A 96 -15.68 1.31 1.28
N PRO A 97 -15.45 2.01 2.41
CA PRO A 97 -14.94 3.38 2.49
C PRO A 97 -13.42 3.46 2.70
N SER A 98 -12.64 2.39 2.47
CA SER A 98 -11.19 2.43 2.72
C SER A 98 -10.43 3.30 1.70
N GLY A 99 -10.97 3.48 0.51
CA GLY A 99 -10.27 4.12 -0.62
C GLY A 99 -9.17 3.23 -1.20
N LEU A 100 -9.10 1.95 -0.80
CA LEU A 100 -8.10 1.01 -1.29
C LEU A 100 -8.38 0.65 -2.75
N ILE A 101 -7.40 0.85 -3.65
CA ILE A 101 -7.50 0.31 -5.02
C ILE A 101 -7.09 -1.16 -4.96
N THR A 102 -8.01 -2.07 -5.25
CA THR A 102 -7.82 -3.53 -5.09
C THR A 102 -7.49 -4.25 -6.39
N SER A 103 -7.66 -3.59 -7.55
CA SER A 103 -7.38 -4.19 -8.86
C SER A 103 -7.13 -3.10 -9.88
N TYR A 104 -6.17 -3.34 -10.77
CA TYR A 104 -5.94 -2.56 -11.98
C TYR A 104 -5.55 -3.52 -13.11
N LYS A 105 -6.48 -3.73 -14.03
CA LYS A 105 -6.30 -4.57 -15.21
C LYS A 105 -6.03 -3.69 -16.40
N ALA A 106 -4.77 -3.68 -16.84
CA ALA A 106 -4.34 -2.90 -17.99
C ALA A 106 -4.43 -3.73 -19.28
N PRO A 107 -4.82 -3.13 -20.42
CA PRO A 107 -4.75 -3.78 -21.72
C PRO A 107 -3.29 -3.94 -22.17
N MET A 108 -3.00 -5.03 -22.90
CA MET A 108 -1.68 -5.31 -23.45
C MET A 108 -1.72 -5.31 -24.99
N TRP A 109 -0.60 -5.06 -25.64
CA TRP A 109 -0.39 -5.03 -27.10
C TRP A 109 -0.88 -6.30 -27.83
N HIS A 110 -0.96 -7.42 -27.12
CA HIS A 110 -1.46 -8.70 -27.65
C HIS A 110 -2.96 -8.94 -27.39
N GLY A 111 -3.70 -7.89 -27.00
CA GLY A 111 -5.16 -7.89 -26.82
C GLY A 111 -5.68 -8.52 -25.52
N ALA A 112 -4.81 -9.03 -24.65
CA ALA A 112 -5.22 -9.50 -23.32
C ALA A 112 -5.23 -8.37 -22.30
N LYS A 113 -5.88 -8.60 -21.16
CA LYS A 113 -5.82 -7.72 -19.98
C LYS A 113 -4.99 -8.41 -18.90
N VAL A 114 -4.11 -7.66 -18.24
CA VAL A 114 -3.23 -8.19 -17.21
C VAL A 114 -3.42 -7.41 -15.91
N GLU A 115 -3.62 -8.14 -14.81
CA GLU A 115 -3.68 -7.56 -13.47
C GLU A 115 -2.29 -7.04 -13.05
N LEU A 116 -2.17 -5.74 -12.82
CA LEU A 116 -0.92 -5.10 -12.43
C LEU A 116 -0.78 -4.99 -10.92
N LEU A 117 -1.89 -4.88 -10.18
CA LEU A 117 -1.87 -4.77 -8.73
C LEU A 117 -1.93 -6.13 -8.06
N HIS A 118 -1.11 -6.30 -7.04
CA HIS A 118 -1.12 -7.48 -6.21
C HIS A 118 -2.03 -7.27 -5.01
N THR A 119 -3.10 -8.05 -4.92
CA THR A 119 -4.02 -8.04 -3.79
C THR A 119 -4.30 -9.46 -3.34
N ALA A 120 -4.29 -9.69 -2.03
CA ALA A 120 -4.65 -10.96 -1.44
C ALA A 120 -5.75 -10.78 -0.39
N VAL A 121 -6.60 -11.78 -0.29
CA VAL A 121 -7.67 -11.86 0.71
C VAL A 121 -7.34 -13.00 1.67
N SER A 122 -7.46 -12.72 2.96
CA SER A 122 -7.33 -13.71 4.04
C SER A 122 -8.44 -13.53 5.06
N GLU A 123 -8.68 -14.55 5.87
CA GLU A 123 -9.67 -14.52 6.94
C GLU A 123 -8.98 -14.14 8.26
N SER A 124 -9.58 -13.23 9.02
CA SER A 124 -9.13 -12.86 10.36
C SER A 124 -9.46 -13.97 11.37
N GLU A 125 -8.87 -13.90 12.56
CA GLU A 125 -9.22 -14.82 13.66
C GLU A 125 -10.71 -14.75 14.05
N LEU A 126 -11.38 -13.64 13.71
CA LEU A 126 -12.80 -13.39 13.96
C LEU A 126 -13.70 -13.79 12.77
N GLY A 127 -13.12 -14.29 11.68
CA GLY A 127 -13.87 -14.66 10.47
C GLY A 127 -14.08 -13.53 9.47
N ASP A 128 -13.57 -12.34 9.75
CA ASP A 128 -13.70 -11.17 8.87
C ASP A 128 -12.69 -11.22 7.72
N ALA A 129 -13.10 -10.81 6.51
CA ALA A 129 -12.19 -10.74 5.37
C ALA A 129 -11.19 -9.57 5.53
N ILE A 130 -9.90 -9.89 5.52
CA ILE A 130 -8.79 -8.93 5.48
C ILE A 130 -8.28 -8.87 4.05
N ILE A 131 -8.29 -7.67 3.47
CA ILE A 131 -7.78 -7.39 2.14
C ILE A 131 -6.44 -6.68 2.29
N GLN A 132 -5.38 -7.22 1.68
CA GLN A 132 -4.04 -6.68 1.72
C GLN A 132 -3.49 -6.54 0.31
N GLY A 133 -2.59 -5.59 0.09
CA GLY A 133 -2.01 -5.28 -1.21
C GLY A 133 -2.64 -4.05 -1.85
N GLY A 134 -2.70 -4.01 -3.17
CA GLY A 134 -3.34 -2.94 -3.94
C GLY A 134 -2.58 -1.60 -3.84
N VAL A 135 -3.32 -0.50 -4.01
CA VAL A 135 -2.84 0.87 -3.75
C VAL A 135 -3.53 1.42 -2.51
N SER A 136 -2.76 1.66 -1.45
CA SER A 136 -3.24 2.17 -0.18
C SER A 136 -2.65 3.55 0.16
N LEU A 137 -3.41 4.33 0.93
CA LEU A 137 -2.96 5.58 1.51
C LEU A 137 -2.59 5.35 2.96
N ASN A 138 -1.30 5.44 3.29
CA ASN A 138 -0.80 5.24 4.64
C ASN A 138 -0.19 6.53 5.16
N PHE A 139 -1.04 7.47 5.58
CA PHE A 139 -0.62 8.78 6.08
C PHE A 139 -0.92 8.96 7.56
N ASN A 140 -0.02 9.64 8.24
CA ASN A 140 -0.21 10.16 9.59
C ASN A 140 -0.06 11.68 9.56
N PHE A 141 -0.99 12.35 10.22
CA PHE A 141 -1.06 13.79 10.31
C PHE A 141 -0.84 14.21 11.75
N GLN A 142 -0.04 15.25 11.96
CA GLN A 142 0.18 15.87 13.25
C GLN A 142 -0.15 17.35 13.18
N VAL A 143 -1.02 17.78 14.09
CA VAL A 143 -1.44 19.18 14.24
C VAL A 143 -1.31 19.57 15.71
N ASN A 144 -0.91 20.82 15.96
CA ASN A 144 -0.98 21.38 17.31
C ASN A 144 -2.39 21.91 17.55
N ASP A 145 -3.04 21.41 18.60
CA ASP A 145 -4.33 21.92 19.04
C ASP A 145 -4.20 23.31 19.69
N ASP A 146 -5.33 23.97 19.92
CA ASP A 146 -5.42 25.30 20.49
C ASP A 146 -4.83 25.37 21.92
N ASP A 147 -4.78 24.24 22.63
CA ASP A 147 -4.17 24.08 23.97
C ASP A 147 -2.65 23.79 23.91
N GLY A 148 -2.07 23.67 22.72
CA GLY A 148 -0.63 23.41 22.51
C GLY A 148 -0.23 21.93 22.52
N ASP A 149 -1.19 21.01 22.68
CA ASP A 149 -0.97 19.56 22.58
C ASP A 149 -0.89 19.08 21.13
N VAL A 150 -0.06 18.07 20.87
CA VAL A 150 0.08 17.47 19.52
C VAL A 150 -0.96 16.37 19.34
N VAL A 151 -1.88 16.58 18.40
CA VAL A 151 -2.88 15.58 18.00
C VAL A 151 -2.39 14.87 16.75
N SER A 152 -2.28 13.54 16.84
CA SER A 152 -1.94 12.68 15.70
C SER A 152 -3.16 11.88 15.25
N TRP A 153 -3.34 11.76 13.94
CA TRP A 153 -4.44 11.00 13.35
C TRP A 153 -4.09 10.48 11.97
N SER A 154 -4.84 9.47 11.52
CA SER A 154 -4.73 8.90 10.18
C SER A 154 -6.11 8.90 9.51
N PRO A 155 -6.18 9.19 8.20
CA PRO A 155 -7.45 9.21 7.49
C PRO A 155 -8.06 7.82 7.45
N SER A 156 -9.33 7.74 7.83
CA SER A 156 -10.13 6.53 7.73
C SER A 156 -11.53 6.89 7.27
N ASN A 157 -12.20 5.99 6.57
CA ASN A 157 -13.57 6.19 6.05
C ASN A 157 -13.67 7.33 5.02
N TRP A 158 -13.09 7.12 3.84
CA TRP A 158 -13.24 7.96 2.67
C TRP A 158 -14.68 7.93 2.14
N VAL A 159 -15.20 9.11 1.81
CA VAL A 159 -16.55 9.29 1.27
C VAL A 159 -16.46 9.68 -0.20
N LEU A 160 -17.23 9.01 -1.06
CA LEU A 160 -17.34 9.39 -2.47
C LEU A 160 -17.91 10.80 -2.58
N HIS A 161 -17.15 11.69 -3.22
CA HIS A 161 -17.51 13.09 -3.40
C HIS A 161 -18.02 13.37 -4.81
N ASN A 162 -17.29 12.88 -5.82
CA ASN A 162 -17.59 13.20 -7.21
C ASN A 162 -17.04 12.13 -8.16
N ILE A 163 -17.64 12.01 -9.34
CA ILE A 163 -17.10 11.26 -10.47
C ILE A 163 -17.10 12.18 -11.69
N LYS A 164 -15.94 12.26 -12.36
CA LYS A 164 -15.73 13.09 -13.55
C LYS A 164 -15.25 12.23 -14.70
N GLY A 165 -15.37 12.79 -15.91
CA GLY A 165 -14.96 12.12 -17.14
C GLY A 165 -16.01 11.12 -17.63
N ASN A 166 -15.56 10.17 -18.44
CA ASN A 166 -16.38 9.21 -19.16
C ASN A 166 -15.57 7.96 -19.56
N ALA A 167 -16.26 6.91 -20.01
CA ALA A 167 -15.63 5.65 -20.40
C ALA A 167 -14.78 5.71 -21.69
N GLU A 168 -14.78 6.82 -22.44
CA GLU A 168 -14.04 6.94 -23.70
C GLU A 168 -12.64 7.51 -23.51
N GLU A 169 -12.49 8.51 -22.65
CA GLU A 169 -11.23 9.25 -22.47
C GLU A 169 -10.55 8.88 -21.14
N SER A 170 -11.19 9.26 -20.03
CA SER A 170 -10.70 9.00 -18.68
C SER A 170 -11.83 9.07 -17.67
N ILE A 171 -11.69 8.34 -16.56
CA ILE A 171 -12.63 8.37 -15.44
C ILE A 171 -11.86 8.82 -14.22
N GLN A 172 -12.42 9.78 -13.48
CA GLN A 172 -11.83 10.28 -12.25
C GLN A 172 -12.82 10.14 -11.10
N VAL A 173 -12.42 9.45 -10.04
CA VAL A 173 -13.18 9.27 -8.80
C VAL A 173 -12.55 10.13 -7.72
N GLU A 174 -13.32 11.04 -7.14
CA GLU A 174 -12.90 11.91 -6.05
C GLU A 174 -13.50 11.41 -4.73
N LEU A 175 -12.65 11.06 -3.79
CA LEU A 175 -13.01 10.73 -2.40
C LEU A 175 -12.56 11.86 -1.47
N ILE A 176 -13.30 12.10 -0.40
CA ILE A 176 -12.95 13.11 0.60
C ILE A 176 -12.89 12.52 2.00
N ASN A 177 -12.05 13.13 2.83
CA ASN A 177 -11.96 12.87 4.25
C ASN A 177 -11.68 14.20 4.99
N LYS A 178 -11.94 14.25 6.29
CA LYS A 178 -11.71 15.45 7.11
C LYS A 178 -11.01 15.06 8.38
N GLY A 179 -10.11 15.94 8.84
CA GLY A 179 -9.48 15.81 10.14
C GLY A 179 -10.51 15.89 11.29
N PRO A 180 -10.12 15.47 12.51
CA PRO A 180 -11.02 15.42 13.67
C PRO A 180 -11.70 16.76 14.00
N ASP A 181 -11.00 17.87 13.75
CA ASP A 181 -11.46 19.23 13.96
C ASP A 181 -12.25 19.82 12.77
N GLY A 182 -12.32 19.10 11.64
CA GLY A 182 -12.88 19.56 10.38
C GLY A 182 -12.09 20.68 9.67
N LYS A 183 -10.96 21.13 10.22
CA LYS A 183 -10.12 22.22 9.68
C LYS A 183 -9.08 21.69 8.69
N THR A 184 -8.71 20.41 8.77
CA THR A 184 -7.93 19.73 7.73
C THR A 184 -8.84 19.02 6.74
N GLY A 185 -8.77 19.38 5.46
CA GLY A 185 -9.51 18.72 4.39
C GLY A 185 -8.59 17.82 3.57
N LEU A 186 -9.05 16.61 3.27
CA LEU A 186 -8.35 15.67 2.40
C LEU A 186 -9.22 15.32 1.20
N LYS A 187 -8.61 15.28 0.03
CA LYS A 187 -9.23 14.80 -1.20
C LYS A 187 -8.30 13.83 -1.88
N TYR A 188 -8.75 12.59 -2.02
CA TYR A 188 -8.07 11.54 -2.77
C TYR A 188 -8.72 11.40 -4.14
N ILE A 189 -7.90 11.45 -5.16
CA ILE A 189 -8.32 11.46 -6.56
C ILE A 189 -7.71 10.21 -7.21
N VAL A 190 -8.58 9.36 -7.75
CA VAL A 190 -8.18 8.19 -8.54
C VAL A 190 -8.56 8.42 -9.98
N THR A 191 -7.59 8.41 -10.89
CA THR A 191 -7.80 8.65 -12.32
C THR A 191 -7.42 7.42 -13.12
N LEU A 192 -8.37 6.86 -13.86
CA LEU A 192 -8.15 5.79 -14.82
C LEU A 192 -8.09 6.40 -16.23
N GLU A 193 -6.97 6.20 -16.89
CA GLU A 193 -6.70 6.64 -18.26
C GLU A 193 -6.45 5.42 -19.17
N GLU A 194 -6.30 5.69 -20.47
CA GLU A 194 -6.09 4.65 -21.49
C GLU A 194 -4.93 3.71 -21.13
N ASP A 195 -3.80 4.28 -20.73
CA ASP A 195 -2.55 3.58 -20.42
C ASP A 195 -2.08 3.80 -18.98
N GLY A 196 -2.92 4.34 -18.09
CA GLY A 196 -2.47 4.74 -16.77
C GLY A 196 -3.50 4.66 -15.65
N LEU A 197 -2.99 4.58 -14.43
CA LEU A 197 -3.73 4.74 -13.18
C LEU A 197 -3.01 5.75 -12.28
N GLY A 198 -3.69 6.86 -11.99
CA GLY A 198 -3.22 7.91 -11.09
C GLY A 198 -3.87 7.83 -9.71
N SER A 199 -3.08 8.09 -8.67
CA SER A 199 -3.49 8.22 -7.28
C SER A 199 -2.92 9.54 -6.73
N GLU A 200 -3.76 10.55 -6.58
CA GLU A 200 -3.35 11.90 -6.16
C GLU A 200 -4.03 12.32 -4.86
N LEU A 201 -3.30 12.99 -3.98
CA LEU A 201 -3.78 13.51 -2.70
C LEU A 201 -3.66 15.04 -2.69
N GLU A 202 -4.78 15.70 -2.40
CA GLU A 202 -4.86 17.13 -2.13
C GLU A 202 -5.20 17.34 -0.64
N ILE A 203 -4.39 18.15 0.03
CA ILE A 203 -4.50 18.42 1.47
C ILE A 203 -4.70 19.90 1.66
N SER A 204 -5.78 20.31 2.31
CA SER A 204 -6.03 21.70 2.70
C SER A 204 -5.88 21.85 4.21
N ASN A 205 -5.07 22.82 4.63
CA ASN A 205 -4.91 23.16 6.04
C ASN A 205 -5.59 24.50 6.34
N SER A 206 -6.78 24.45 6.94
CA SER A 206 -7.49 25.66 7.39
C SER A 206 -7.18 26.00 8.85
N ASN A 207 -6.26 25.28 9.51
CA ASN A 207 -5.81 25.60 10.86
C ASN A 207 -4.98 26.88 10.89
N SER A 208 -4.88 27.48 12.07
CA SER A 208 -3.94 28.57 12.38
C SER A 208 -2.50 28.08 12.49
N SER A 209 -2.30 26.79 12.83
CA SER A 209 -1.00 26.14 12.99
C SER A 209 -0.59 25.35 11.73
N PRO A 210 0.72 25.12 11.50
CA PRO A 210 1.20 24.21 10.47
C PRO A 210 0.77 22.76 10.74
N LEU A 211 0.48 22.04 9.67
CA LEU A 211 0.18 20.61 9.68
C LEU A 211 1.42 19.85 9.20
N GLN A 212 1.82 18.81 9.92
CA GLN A 212 2.86 17.89 9.46
C GLN A 212 2.22 16.60 8.95
N MET A 213 2.73 16.09 7.82
CA MET A 213 2.31 14.83 7.24
C MET A 213 3.52 13.92 7.06
N THR A 214 3.39 12.69 7.52
CA THR A 214 4.26 11.58 7.14
C THR A 214 3.45 10.47 6.51
N GLY A 215 4.09 9.64 5.70
CA GLY A 215 3.43 8.47 5.12
C GLY A 215 3.73 8.25 3.66
N SER A 216 2.87 7.47 2.99
CA SER A 216 3.04 7.15 1.59
C SER A 216 1.74 6.77 0.88
N ILE A 217 1.73 6.95 -0.44
CA ILE A 217 0.88 6.19 -1.34
C ILE A 217 1.65 4.91 -1.65
N LEU A 218 1.18 3.77 -1.16
CA LEU A 218 1.89 2.49 -1.25
C LEU A 218 1.19 1.57 -2.24
N THR A 219 1.95 1.02 -3.18
CA THR A 219 1.46 0.16 -4.25
C THR A 219 2.14 -1.18 -4.23
N HIS A 220 1.36 -2.25 -4.21
CA HIS A 220 1.82 -3.62 -4.38
C HIS A 220 1.63 -4.02 -5.84
N LEU A 221 2.74 -4.27 -6.55
CA LEU A 221 2.73 -4.69 -7.94
C LEU A 221 2.91 -6.21 -8.03
N THR A 222 2.08 -6.87 -8.84
CA THR A 222 2.22 -8.31 -9.08
C THR A 222 3.42 -8.58 -9.97
N VAL A 223 4.25 -9.53 -9.56
CA VAL A 223 5.39 -10.01 -10.36
C VAL A 223 5.38 -11.54 -10.45
N SER A 224 6.12 -12.09 -11.41
CA SER A 224 6.33 -13.54 -11.53
C SER A 224 7.18 -14.05 -10.37
N ASN A 225 8.28 -13.37 -10.08
CA ASN A 225 9.16 -13.64 -8.95
C ASN A 225 10.09 -12.41 -8.78
N PRO A 226 10.45 -12.03 -7.54
CA PRO A 226 11.42 -10.95 -7.31
C PRO A 226 12.77 -11.15 -8.02
N GLU A 227 13.24 -12.38 -8.23
CA GLU A 227 14.47 -12.69 -8.98
C GLU A 227 14.40 -12.29 -10.46
N ALA A 228 13.20 -12.36 -11.05
CA ALA A 228 12.95 -11.98 -12.44
C ALA A 228 12.59 -10.49 -12.59
N THR A 229 12.62 -9.72 -11.50
CA THR A 229 12.17 -8.33 -11.45
C THR A 229 13.34 -7.36 -11.26
N TYR A 230 13.28 -6.25 -11.99
CA TYR A 230 14.32 -5.23 -12.04
C TYR A 230 13.71 -3.83 -11.95
N ALA A 231 14.33 -2.94 -11.18
CA ALA A 231 14.06 -1.50 -11.21
C ALA A 231 15.13 -0.80 -12.06
N ILE A 232 14.72 0.09 -12.96
CA ILE A 232 15.60 0.80 -13.91
C ILE A 232 15.39 2.30 -13.79
N GLY A 233 16.49 3.05 -13.79
CA GLY A 233 16.50 4.52 -13.71
C GLY A 233 16.68 5.06 -12.29
N LEU A 234 17.03 4.20 -11.32
CA LEU A 234 17.37 4.65 -9.96
C LEU A 234 18.87 4.99 -9.83
N ASP A 235 19.64 4.92 -10.91
CA ASP A 235 21.07 5.26 -10.88
C ASP A 235 21.29 6.68 -10.35
N ARG A 236 22.31 6.84 -9.51
CA ARG A 236 22.67 8.06 -8.78
C ARG A 236 21.67 8.52 -7.71
N SER A 237 20.64 7.73 -7.43
CA SER A 237 19.72 8.00 -6.33
C SER A 237 20.38 7.61 -5.02
N ASN A 238 20.31 8.49 -4.04
CA ASN A 238 20.73 8.18 -2.67
C ASN A 238 19.68 7.26 -2.03
N TYR A 239 20.09 6.33 -1.17
CA TYR A 239 19.15 5.45 -0.48
C TYR A 239 19.45 5.27 1.01
N TYR A 240 18.36 4.99 1.72
CA TYR A 240 18.31 4.74 3.15
C TYR A 240 17.64 3.39 3.37
N ILE A 241 18.26 2.51 4.17
CA ILE A 241 17.60 1.30 4.63
C ILE A 241 16.64 1.70 5.75
N ARG A 242 15.38 1.27 5.63
CA ARG A 242 14.35 1.47 6.65
C ARG A 242 13.63 0.15 6.89
N PRO A 243 13.06 -0.07 8.08
CA PRO A 243 12.10 -1.15 8.26
C PRO A 243 10.98 -1.05 7.21
N PRO A 244 10.37 -2.17 6.81
CA PRO A 244 9.18 -2.12 5.99
C PRO A 244 8.12 -1.23 6.64
N PHE A 245 7.39 -0.44 5.84
CA PHE A 245 6.30 0.37 6.39
C PHE A 245 5.30 -0.52 7.14
N GLU A 246 4.72 0.00 8.20
CA GLU A 246 3.63 -0.67 8.90
C GLU A 246 2.31 -0.16 8.33
N SER A 247 1.47 -1.08 7.85
CA SER A 247 0.13 -0.78 7.34
C SER A 247 -0.73 -2.02 7.42
N GLU A 248 -2.03 -1.86 7.69
CA GLU A 248 -3.00 -2.97 7.66
C GLU A 248 -3.07 -3.66 6.29
N PHE A 249 -2.71 -2.92 5.23
CA PHE A 249 -2.72 -3.41 3.86
C PHE A 249 -1.42 -4.10 3.44
N ILE A 250 -0.38 -4.17 4.28
CA ILE A 250 0.89 -4.80 3.89
C ILE A 250 0.83 -6.32 4.06
N LEU A 251 1.29 -7.01 3.01
CA LEU A 251 1.42 -8.46 3.01
C LEU A 251 2.71 -8.89 3.69
N SER A 252 2.66 -9.39 4.92
CA SER A 252 3.87 -9.92 5.58
C SER A 252 4.35 -11.20 4.88
N PRO A 253 5.53 -11.19 4.23
CA PRO A 253 6.12 -12.41 3.67
C PRO A 253 6.52 -13.38 4.80
N PRO A 254 6.59 -14.69 4.53
CA PRO A 254 7.03 -15.67 5.52
C PRO A 254 8.45 -15.35 6.00
N ASP A 255 8.70 -15.49 7.31
CA ASP A 255 10.03 -15.31 7.88
C ASP A 255 10.98 -16.38 7.33
N SER A 256 11.93 -15.96 6.49
CA SER A 256 13.03 -16.84 6.10
C SER A 256 13.99 -16.94 7.30
N SER A 257 14.34 -18.15 7.71
CA SER A 257 15.19 -18.41 8.88
C SER A 257 16.63 -17.89 8.75
N GLU A 258 17.01 -17.37 7.59
CA GLU A 258 18.34 -16.84 7.27
C GLU A 258 18.50 -15.34 7.57
N ASP A 259 17.42 -14.60 7.87
CA ASP A 259 17.39 -13.13 7.83
C ASP A 259 17.80 -12.40 9.14
N LYS A 260 18.60 -13.06 9.99
CA LYS A 260 19.05 -12.48 11.27
C LYS A 260 19.98 -11.26 11.10
N GLY A 261 20.50 -11.01 9.91
CA GLY A 261 21.38 -9.88 9.61
C GLY A 261 20.61 -8.59 9.35
N LEU A 262 19.63 -8.63 8.44
CA LEU A 262 18.82 -7.47 8.04
C LEU A 262 17.90 -7.00 9.18
N GLU A 263 17.34 -7.96 9.95
CA GLU A 263 16.52 -7.67 11.12
C GLU A 263 17.32 -6.95 12.23
N LYS A 264 18.62 -7.26 12.38
CA LYS A 264 19.51 -6.55 13.32
C LYS A 264 19.82 -5.12 12.84
N THR A 265 20.05 -4.94 11.55
CA THR A 265 20.26 -3.62 10.93
C THR A 265 19.01 -2.75 11.12
N TRP A 266 17.81 -3.28 10.85
CA TRP A 266 16.55 -2.58 11.11
C TRP A 266 16.34 -2.24 12.59
N LYS A 267 16.59 -3.19 13.51
CA LYS A 267 16.45 -2.96 14.96
C LYS A 267 17.41 -1.88 15.49
N SER A 268 18.57 -1.71 14.86
CA SER A 268 19.52 -0.66 15.22
C SER A 268 19.08 0.72 14.72
N SER A 269 18.61 0.83 13.46
CA SER A 269 18.13 2.09 12.87
C SER A 269 16.84 2.60 13.51
N VAL A 270 15.95 1.70 13.95
CA VAL A 270 14.72 2.03 14.69
C VAL A 270 15.02 2.73 16.02
N LYS A 271 16.06 2.30 16.77
CA LYS A 271 16.41 2.93 18.05
C LYS A 271 16.78 4.41 17.92
N GLN A 272 17.31 4.83 16.77
CA GLN A 272 17.75 6.20 16.52
C GLN A 272 16.61 7.10 16.03
N PHE A 273 15.63 6.54 15.29
CA PHE A 273 14.44 7.30 14.85
C PHE A 273 13.36 7.46 15.93
N PHE A 274 13.30 6.59 16.94
CA PHE A 274 12.35 6.72 18.06
C PHE A 274 12.94 7.36 19.33
N SER A 275 14.25 7.62 19.41
CA SER A 275 14.84 8.31 20.58
C SER A 275 14.58 9.81 20.64
N GLY A 276 14.10 10.42 19.54
CA GLY A 276 13.64 11.81 19.52
C GLY A 276 12.18 12.01 19.96
N TRP A 277 11.43 10.91 20.16
CA TRP A 277 10.02 10.96 20.57
C TRP A 277 9.92 10.80 22.09
N GLY A 278 10.00 11.91 22.81
CA GLY A 278 9.53 12.04 24.19
C GLY A 278 10.33 11.29 25.27
N THR A 279 11.40 11.91 25.77
CA THR A 279 11.75 11.81 27.20
C THR A 279 12.29 13.16 27.65
N ASN A 280 11.48 13.85 28.44
CA ASN A 280 11.85 15.06 29.15
C ASN A 280 12.85 14.66 30.25
N ASN A 281 14.11 15.08 30.17
CA ASN A 281 14.93 15.31 31.36
C ASN A 281 16.13 16.22 31.05
N GLN A 282 16.24 17.25 31.89
CA GLN A 282 17.25 18.30 31.86
C GLN A 282 18.62 17.77 32.29
N ASN A 283 19.69 18.11 31.54
CA ASN A 283 20.83 18.95 31.99
C ASN A 283 22.17 18.62 31.28
N ASN A 284 22.82 19.73 30.89
CA ASN A 284 24.26 20.01 30.75
C ASN A 284 25.02 19.66 29.46
N GLU A 285 25.22 20.75 28.68
CA GLU A 285 26.51 21.34 28.26
C GLU A 285 27.45 20.63 27.26
N VAL A 286 27.41 21.18 26.03
CA VAL A 286 28.48 21.62 25.11
C VAL A 286 29.60 20.64 24.67
N GLU A 287 29.57 20.29 23.38
CA GLU A 287 30.56 20.64 22.32
C GLU A 287 30.59 19.56 21.24
N GLY A 288 30.52 19.97 19.97
CA GLY A 288 30.73 19.09 18.83
C GLY A 288 29.72 19.30 17.70
N SER A 289 29.85 20.42 17.00
CA SER A 289 29.26 20.61 15.68
C SER A 289 29.76 19.51 14.73
N GLN A 290 28.90 18.56 14.37
CA GLN A 290 29.16 17.60 13.31
C GLN A 290 27.90 17.45 12.46
N SER A 291 28.10 17.62 11.16
CA SER A 291 27.10 17.82 10.12
C SER A 291 26.10 16.68 9.97
N ASP A 292 24.88 17.04 9.56
CA ASP A 292 23.71 16.23 9.19
C ASP A 292 23.93 15.21 8.03
N SER A 293 25.00 14.41 8.08
CA SER A 293 25.43 13.50 7.01
C SER A 293 25.44 12.01 7.39
N GLU A 294 24.97 11.64 8.59
CA GLU A 294 25.17 10.30 9.14
C GLU A 294 24.08 9.27 8.81
N ASP A 295 22.99 9.64 8.11
CA ASP A 295 21.88 8.71 7.85
C ASP A 295 21.88 8.04 6.46
N MET A 296 22.61 8.59 5.48
CA MET A 296 22.65 8.07 4.10
C MET A 296 23.50 6.80 4.02
N ILE A 297 22.93 5.72 3.48
CA ILE A 297 23.63 4.41 3.45
C ILE A 297 24.46 4.22 2.18
N GLY A 298 24.01 4.78 1.06
CA GLY A 298 24.74 4.71 -0.20
C GLY A 298 24.01 5.38 -1.36
N GLU A 299 24.62 5.30 -2.53
CA GLU A 299 24.08 5.76 -3.82
C GLU A 299 23.96 4.55 -4.74
N GLU A 300 22.88 4.47 -5.53
CA GLU A 300 22.74 3.40 -6.52
C GLU A 300 23.71 3.62 -7.69
N THR A 301 24.71 2.77 -7.82
CA THR A 301 25.74 2.89 -8.87
C THR A 301 25.38 2.18 -10.17
N ASP A 302 24.48 1.21 -10.09
CA ASP A 302 24.10 0.37 -11.22
C ASP A 302 22.91 0.96 -11.98
N THR A 303 22.89 0.77 -13.31
CA THR A 303 21.78 1.22 -14.18
C THR A 303 20.46 0.50 -13.90
N TYR A 304 20.53 -0.65 -13.24
CA TYR A 304 19.37 -1.43 -12.82
C TYR A 304 19.63 -2.05 -11.46
N LYS A 305 18.55 -2.23 -10.69
CA LYS A 305 18.55 -2.97 -9.43
C LYS A 305 17.73 -4.24 -9.58
N GLN A 306 18.37 -5.40 -9.44
CA GLN A 306 17.66 -6.68 -9.40
C GLN A 306 17.04 -6.88 -8.02
N LEU A 307 15.76 -7.25 -7.97
CA LEU A 307 14.97 -7.29 -6.74
C LEU A 307 14.94 -8.68 -6.07
N LYS A 308 15.96 -9.51 -6.31
CA LYS A 308 16.05 -10.88 -5.78
C LYS A 308 16.25 -10.92 -4.27
N GLU A 309 16.87 -9.90 -3.69
CA GLU A 309 17.18 -9.83 -2.26
C GLU A 309 16.03 -9.18 -1.50
N ARG A 310 15.88 -9.52 -0.22
CA ARG A 310 14.94 -8.81 0.65
C ARG A 310 15.49 -7.42 0.93
N ILE A 311 14.79 -6.40 0.47
CA ILE A 311 15.21 -5.00 0.63
C ILE A 311 14.04 -4.14 1.07
N SER A 312 14.35 -3.06 1.77
CA SER A 312 13.40 -2.03 2.19
C SER A 312 14.14 -0.70 2.18
N LEU A 313 13.99 0.04 1.09
CA LEU A 313 14.79 1.22 0.77
C LEU A 313 13.89 2.43 0.57
N VAL A 314 14.34 3.56 1.11
CA VAL A 314 13.79 4.88 0.79
C VAL A 314 14.84 5.63 0.00
N TYR A 315 14.53 5.95 -1.25
CA TYR A 315 15.38 6.73 -2.13
C TYR A 315 15.09 8.22 -1.99
N THR A 316 16.16 9.02 -1.93
CA THR A 316 16.15 10.46 -2.14
C THR A 316 16.85 10.77 -3.46
N ASP A 317 16.57 11.94 -4.04
CA ASP A 317 17.13 12.35 -5.34
C ASP A 317 16.80 11.42 -6.51
N ALA A 318 15.81 10.53 -6.33
CA ALA A 318 15.29 9.67 -7.39
C ALA A 318 14.74 10.50 -8.56
N PRO A 319 14.71 9.96 -9.78
CA PRO A 319 14.00 10.63 -10.88
C PRO A 319 12.51 10.81 -10.56
N ARG A 320 11.82 11.62 -11.37
CA ARG A 320 10.34 11.74 -11.28
C ARG A 320 9.62 10.47 -11.69
N SER A 321 10.29 9.59 -12.42
CA SER A 321 9.76 8.29 -12.80
C SER A 321 10.87 7.29 -12.98
N PHE A 322 10.61 6.04 -12.62
CA PHE A 322 11.49 4.90 -12.88
C PHE A 322 10.64 3.74 -13.40
N THR A 323 11.29 2.73 -13.99
CA THR A 323 10.58 1.58 -14.58
C THR A 323 10.83 0.32 -13.78
N LEU A 324 9.76 -0.42 -13.48
CA LEU A 324 9.85 -1.80 -13.04
C LEU A 324 9.61 -2.72 -14.22
N ILE A 325 10.49 -3.70 -14.41
CA ILE A 325 10.39 -4.73 -15.45
C ILE A 325 10.33 -6.08 -14.77
N ASP A 326 9.37 -6.90 -15.18
CA ASP A 326 9.31 -8.30 -14.81
C ASP A 326 9.42 -9.18 -16.06
N ARG A 327 10.56 -9.87 -16.15
CA ARG A 327 10.90 -10.69 -17.31
C ARG A 327 10.06 -11.96 -17.40
N GLY A 328 9.57 -12.49 -16.28
CA GLY A 328 8.75 -13.69 -16.27
C GLY A 328 7.33 -13.41 -16.75
N ARG A 329 6.78 -12.23 -16.45
CA ARG A 329 5.50 -11.76 -17.00
C ARG A 329 5.62 -11.09 -18.36
N ARG A 330 6.83 -10.71 -18.78
CA ARG A 330 7.11 -9.93 -20.00
C ARG A 330 6.32 -8.61 -20.02
N ASN A 331 6.26 -7.96 -18.87
CA ASN A 331 5.61 -6.67 -18.70
C ASN A 331 6.56 -5.69 -18.00
N SER A 332 6.21 -4.42 -18.13
CA SER A 332 6.84 -3.33 -17.40
C SER A 332 5.80 -2.34 -16.93
N VAL A 333 6.11 -1.61 -15.86
CA VAL A 333 5.27 -0.54 -15.33
C VAL A 333 6.18 0.64 -15.03
N LEU A 334 5.83 1.81 -15.56
CA LEU A 334 6.51 3.05 -15.22
C LEU A 334 5.82 3.64 -13.98
N VAL A 335 6.61 3.89 -12.94
CA VAL A 335 6.13 4.43 -11.67
C VAL A 335 6.57 5.90 -11.60
N GLY A 336 5.60 6.79 -11.71
CA GLY A 336 5.77 8.25 -11.66
C GLY A 336 5.39 8.83 -10.31
N ARG A 337 5.95 10.01 -9.98
CA ARG A 337 5.68 10.75 -8.75
C ARG A 337 5.46 12.25 -8.99
N SER A 338 4.65 12.85 -8.14
CA SER A 338 4.46 14.29 -8.04
C SER A 338 4.37 14.71 -6.58
N GLY A 339 4.90 15.88 -6.21
CA GLY A 339 4.80 16.45 -4.86
C GLY A 339 5.61 15.76 -3.74
N PHE A 340 6.03 14.50 -3.92
CA PHE A 340 6.87 13.76 -2.97
C PHE A 340 8.35 13.87 -3.33
N ASN A 341 9.21 13.97 -2.31
CA ASN A 341 10.67 13.98 -2.47
C ASN A 341 11.31 12.59 -2.32
N GLU A 342 10.59 11.63 -1.74
CA GLU A 342 11.12 10.29 -1.46
C GLU A 342 10.36 9.22 -2.24
N THR A 343 11.06 8.14 -2.59
CA THR A 343 10.48 6.96 -3.22
C THR A 343 10.86 5.72 -2.43
N TYR A 344 9.87 5.00 -1.93
CA TYR A 344 10.03 3.73 -1.26
C TYR A 344 10.04 2.58 -2.27
N LEU A 345 10.93 1.61 -2.05
CA LEU A 345 11.01 0.36 -2.79
C LEU A 345 11.26 -0.79 -1.81
N PHE A 346 10.40 -1.80 -1.88
CA PHE A 346 10.54 -3.00 -1.07
C PHE A 346 10.38 -4.25 -1.92
N SER A 347 11.27 -5.21 -1.67
CA SER A 347 11.16 -6.57 -2.18
C SER A 347 11.14 -7.54 -1.00
N PRO A 348 10.22 -8.52 -0.99
CA PRO A 348 10.24 -9.59 0.00
C PRO A 348 11.44 -10.54 -0.19
N GLY A 349 12.16 -10.45 -1.32
CA GLY A 349 13.23 -11.37 -1.73
C GLY A 349 12.68 -12.63 -2.43
N SER A 350 13.52 -13.36 -3.16
CA SER A 350 13.09 -14.58 -3.87
C SER A 350 13.25 -15.88 -3.07
N SER A 351 14.02 -15.85 -1.98
CA SER A 351 14.29 -17.05 -1.16
C SER A 351 13.01 -17.61 -0.55
N GLY A 352 12.70 -18.88 -0.84
CA GLY A 352 11.50 -19.56 -0.35
C GLY A 352 10.18 -19.09 -0.98
N ILE A 353 10.20 -18.21 -1.98
CA ILE A 353 9.00 -17.71 -2.66
C ILE A 353 8.83 -18.41 -4.01
N GLU A 354 7.75 -19.18 -4.13
CA GLU A 354 7.34 -19.76 -5.41
C GLU A 354 6.90 -18.69 -6.40
N SER A 355 7.17 -18.91 -7.70
CA SER A 355 6.73 -18.00 -8.76
C SER A 355 5.20 -17.87 -8.79
N TYR A 356 4.71 -16.66 -9.02
CA TYR A 356 3.28 -16.30 -9.08
C TYR A 356 2.50 -16.61 -7.79
N SER A 357 3.19 -16.78 -6.66
CA SER A 357 2.56 -17.02 -5.36
C SER A 357 2.00 -15.74 -4.73
N LYS A 358 1.30 -15.89 -3.59
CA LYS A 358 0.82 -14.76 -2.77
C LYS A 358 1.93 -13.78 -2.34
N TYR A 359 3.20 -14.21 -2.34
CA TYR A 359 4.33 -13.38 -1.94
C TYR A 359 5.20 -12.91 -3.13
N ALA A 360 4.75 -13.18 -4.37
CA ALA A 360 5.40 -12.69 -5.59
C ALA A 360 4.92 -11.27 -5.93
N TYR A 361 5.36 -10.30 -5.12
CA TYR A 361 5.04 -8.88 -5.31
C TYR A 361 6.26 -8.00 -5.03
N ILE A 362 6.20 -6.75 -5.51
CA ILE A 362 7.12 -5.67 -5.15
C ILE A 362 6.28 -4.51 -4.64
N CYS A 363 6.74 -3.83 -3.59
CA CYS A 363 6.12 -2.59 -3.14
C CYS A 363 6.89 -1.39 -3.66
N VAL A 364 6.16 -0.44 -4.22
CA VAL A 364 6.65 0.91 -4.52
C VAL A 364 5.78 1.91 -3.81
N GLY A 365 6.36 3.00 -3.32
CA GLY A 365 5.55 4.07 -2.74
C GLY A 365 6.15 5.44 -2.93
N GLN A 366 5.30 6.43 -3.12
CA GLN A 366 5.71 7.83 -3.03
C GLN A 366 5.52 8.29 -1.60
N ALA A 367 6.62 8.71 -0.96
CA ALA A 367 6.71 8.75 0.48
C ALA A 367 7.22 10.10 1.02
N ALA A 368 6.92 10.33 2.29
CA ALA A 368 7.47 11.36 3.14
C ALA A 368 7.68 10.75 4.54
N VAL A 369 8.79 10.04 4.70
CA VAL A 369 9.13 9.29 5.92
C VAL A 369 10.49 9.67 6.50
N LEU A 370 11.42 10.18 5.68
CA LEU A 370 12.67 10.77 6.16
C LEU A 370 12.44 12.23 6.55
N GLN A 371 11.71 12.96 5.72
CA GLN A 371 11.36 14.35 5.93
C GLN A 371 9.83 14.53 5.85
N PRO A 372 9.16 14.79 6.99
CA PRO A 372 7.74 15.12 6.99
C PRO A 372 7.44 16.32 6.11
N ILE A 373 6.31 16.26 5.40
CA ILE A 373 5.79 17.39 4.64
C ILE A 373 5.13 18.36 5.63
N VAL A 374 5.61 19.61 5.65
CA VAL A 374 5.05 20.67 6.50
C VAL A 374 4.18 21.60 5.66
N LEU A 375 2.88 21.58 5.92
CA LEU A 375 1.89 22.43 5.25
C LEU A 375 1.52 23.61 6.15
N SER A 376 1.89 24.83 5.74
CA SER A 376 1.57 26.04 6.50
C SER A 376 0.07 26.29 6.62
N SER A 377 -0.31 27.15 7.56
CA SER A 377 -1.68 27.64 7.72
C SER A 377 -2.25 28.22 6.41
N GLN A 378 -3.53 27.93 6.13
CA GLN A 378 -4.29 28.39 4.97
C GLN A 378 -3.73 27.96 3.60
N ASN A 379 -2.85 26.96 3.56
CA ASN A 379 -2.26 26.45 2.32
C ASN A 379 -2.86 25.12 1.89
N VAL A 380 -2.59 24.79 0.63
CA VAL A 380 -2.94 23.51 0.00
C VAL A 380 -1.66 22.84 -0.51
N TRP A 381 -1.51 21.55 -0.22
CA TRP A 381 -0.48 20.71 -0.80
C TRP A 381 -1.09 19.68 -1.75
N LYS A 382 -0.34 19.31 -2.80
CA LYS A 382 -0.71 18.28 -3.76
C LYS A 382 0.48 17.37 -4.03
N GLY A 383 0.22 16.08 -4.09
CA GLY A 383 1.17 15.08 -4.55
C GLY A 383 0.47 13.80 -4.97
N GLY A 384 1.20 12.90 -5.59
CA GLY A 384 0.59 11.70 -6.15
C GLY A 384 1.59 10.70 -6.71
N GLN A 385 1.04 9.57 -7.11
CA GLN A 385 1.71 8.50 -7.82
C GLN A 385 0.96 8.18 -9.10
N TYR A 386 1.69 7.82 -10.16
CA TYR A 386 1.12 7.38 -11.43
C TYR A 386 1.73 6.05 -11.81
N LEU A 387 0.88 5.09 -12.17
CA LEU A 387 1.28 3.82 -12.76
C LEU A 387 0.94 3.88 -14.24
N HIS A 388 1.97 3.93 -15.09
CA HIS A 388 1.80 3.94 -16.54
C HIS A 388 2.16 2.57 -17.10
N ASN A 389 1.31 2.06 -17.98
CA ASN A 389 1.44 0.82 -18.70
C ASN A 389 2.01 1.09 -20.10
N PRO A 390 3.33 0.98 -20.31
CA PRO A 390 3.96 1.18 -21.62
C PRO A 390 3.71 0.02 -22.60
N ASN A 391 2.91 -0.99 -22.23
CA ASN A 391 2.71 -2.21 -23.01
C ASN A 391 1.45 -2.18 -23.87
N LEU A 392 0.79 -1.03 -24.03
CA LEU A 392 -0.40 -0.88 -24.89
C LEU A 392 -0.03 -0.96 -26.38
#